data_AF-A0A7S7LU04-F1
#
_entry.id   AF-A0A7S7LU04-F1
#
_cell.length_a   1.000
_cell.length_b   1.000
_cell.length_c   1.000
_cell.angle_alpha   90.00
_cell.angle_beta   90.00
_cell.angle_gamma   90.00
#
_symmetry.space_group_name_H-M   'P 1'
#
loop_
_entity.id
_entity.type
_entity.pdbx_description
1 polymer ?
#
loop_
_entity_poly.entity_id
_entity_poly.type
_entity_poly.pdbx_seq_one_letter_code
_entity_poly.pdbx_strand_id
1 'polypeptide(L)'
;MRQAFSLLELLLAIALSGVMAYTASFYLDIDSISKQNIKTQFQSHLNIITSVILQCKEYSNVFPIQNNGSLASATLLSTLECNTSTPYLLDGGKGSFIPPALENFTQYRATQNGSEFYFTTTTAINSTSDEVLIDLNTTYSQNQYELTHDASTAYLNFYLSR
;
A
#
# COMPACT_ATOMS: atom_id res chain seq x y z
N MET A 1 12.33 53.29 0.89
CA MET A 1 12.47 52.98 -0.55
C MET A 1 12.75 51.50 -0.67
N ARG A 2 11.89 50.73 -1.36
CA ARG A 2 12.14 49.30 -1.61
C ARG A 2 13.33 49.20 -2.56
N GLN A 3 14.46 48.66 -2.10
CA GLN A 3 15.56 48.30 -2.98
C GLN A 3 15.03 47.17 -3.88
N ALA A 4 14.82 47.48 -5.16
CA ALA A 4 14.54 46.44 -6.14
C ALA A 4 15.82 45.61 -6.26
N PHE A 5 15.74 44.32 -5.92
CA PHE A 5 16.80 43.36 -6.19
C PHE A 5 17.24 43.48 -7.66
N SER A 6 18.54 43.50 -7.89
CA SER A 6 19.06 43.61 -9.25
C SER A 6 18.67 42.36 -10.04
N LEU A 7 18.27 42.54 -11.30
CA LEU A 7 17.96 41.43 -12.21
C LEU A 7 19.14 40.45 -12.33
N LEU A 8 20.37 40.96 -12.15
CA LEU A 8 21.61 40.18 -12.13
C LEU A 8 21.72 39.28 -10.88
N GLU A 9 21.32 39.77 -9.71
CA GLU A 9 21.30 38.99 -8.47
C GLU A 9 20.28 37.86 -8.54
N LEU A 10 19.12 38.12 -9.15
CA LEU A 10 18.10 37.09 -9.39
C LEU A 10 18.61 36.02 -10.35
N LEU A 11 19.27 36.41 -11.44
CA LEU A 11 19.86 35.46 -12.40
C LEU A 11 20.96 34.61 -11.77
N LEU A 12 21.80 35.20 -10.93
CA LEU A 12 22.82 34.47 -10.18
C LEU A 12 22.21 33.46 -9.20
N ALA A 13 21.16 33.85 -8.47
CA ALA A 13 20.46 32.95 -7.56
C ALA A 13 19.81 31.77 -8.30
N ILE A 14 19.15 32.02 -9.44
CA ILE A 14 18.55 30.97 -10.27
C ILE A 14 19.64 30.04 -10.82
N ALA A 15 20.74 30.60 -11.35
CA ALA A 15 21.85 29.80 -11.87
C ALA A 15 22.49 28.93 -10.79
N LEU A 16 22.74 29.47 -9.59
CA LEU A 16 23.26 28.70 -8.45
C LEU A 16 22.30 27.59 -8.02
N SER A 17 21.00 27.89 -7.94
CA SER A 17 20.00 26.88 -7.60
C SER A 17 19.93 25.76 -8.65
N GLY A 18 20.05 26.09 -9.94
CA GLY A 18 20.10 25.12 -11.03
C GLY A 18 21.35 24.24 -11.00
N VAL A 19 22.53 24.82 -10.71
CA VAL A 19 23.77 24.05 -10.56
C VAL A 19 23.70 23.12 -9.36
N MET A 20 23.18 23.59 -8.22
CA MET A 20 22.99 22.75 -7.03
C MET A 20 21.99 21.61 -7.27
N ALA A 21 20.89 21.86 -7.99
CA ALA A 21 19.93 20.83 -8.35
C ALA A 21 20.54 19.79 -9.32
N TYR A 22 21.31 20.27 -10.31
CA TYR A 22 21.99 19.40 -11.26
C TYR A 22 23.03 18.51 -10.57
N THR A 23 23.89 19.07 -9.72
CA THR A 23 24.87 18.26 -8.99
C THR A 23 24.20 17.31 -8.00
N ALA A 24 23.13 17.74 -7.31
CA ALA A 24 22.37 16.88 -6.41
C ALA A 24 21.75 15.68 -7.14
N SER A 25 21.29 15.84 -8.39
CA SER A 25 20.70 14.73 -9.16
C SER A 25 21.66 13.57 -9.44
N PHE A 26 22.98 13.80 -9.42
CA PHE A 26 23.97 12.71 -9.53
C PHE A 26 24.17 11.92 -8.24
N TYR A 27 23.80 12.50 -7.10
CA TYR A 27 23.94 11.89 -5.77
C TYR A 27 22.61 11.40 -5.19
N LEU A 28 21.48 11.85 -5.76
CA LEU A 28 20.16 11.35 -5.42
C LEU A 28 19.96 10.02 -6.13
N ASP A 29 20.12 8.93 -5.37
CA ASP A 29 19.74 7.59 -5.79
C ASP A 29 18.21 7.49 -5.82
N ILE A 30 17.62 7.95 -6.91
CA ILE A 30 16.16 8.02 -7.11
C ILE A 30 15.55 6.62 -7.02
N ASP A 31 16.25 5.59 -7.48
CA ASP A 31 15.78 4.20 -7.46
C ASP A 31 15.69 3.68 -6.03
N SER A 32 16.74 3.89 -5.22
CA SER A 32 16.74 3.55 -3.80
C SER A 32 15.68 4.31 -3.00
N ILE A 33 15.52 5.62 -3.26
CA ILE A 33 14.48 6.44 -2.62
C ILE A 33 13.08 5.94 -2.99
N SER A 34 12.84 5.64 -4.27
CA SER A 34 11.56 5.10 -4.76
C SER A 34 11.24 3.77 -4.09
N LYS A 35 12.19 2.85 -4.06
CA LYS A 35 12.06 1.54 -3.40
C LYS A 35 11.73 1.69 -1.91
N GLN A 36 12.44 2.56 -1.20
CA GLN A 36 12.21 2.81 0.22
C GLN A 36 10.84 3.44 0.50
N ASN A 37 10.37 4.33 -0.38
CA ASN A 37 9.05 4.95 -0.28
C ASN A 37 7.94 3.90 -0.47
N ILE A 38 8.03 3.08 -1.53
CA ILE A 38 7.08 1.98 -1.78
C ILE A 38 7.07 1.03 -0.59
N LYS A 39 8.25 0.63 -0.08
CA LYS A 39 8.38 -0.24 1.09
C LYS A 39 7.67 0.32 2.32
N THR A 40 7.92 1.59 2.64
CA THR A 40 7.35 2.26 3.82
C THR A 40 5.82 2.37 3.70
N GLN A 41 5.31 2.78 2.54
CA GLN A 41 3.87 2.85 2.29
C GLN A 41 3.22 1.47 2.36
N PHE A 42 3.86 0.47 1.76
CA PHE A 42 3.32 -0.89 1.75
C PHE A 42 3.25 -1.46 3.17
N GLN A 43 4.31 -1.31 3.98
CA GLN A 43 4.28 -1.70 5.39
C GLN A 43 3.19 -0.99 6.19
N SER A 44 2.96 0.30 5.92
CA SER A 44 1.85 1.04 6.51
C SER A 44 0.51 0.40 6.11
N HIS A 45 0.33 0.04 4.84
CA HIS A 45 -0.88 -0.64 4.36
C HIS A 45 -1.07 -2.00 5.04
N LEU A 46 0.00 -2.81 5.20
CA LEU A 46 -0.04 -4.09 5.93
C LEU A 46 -0.61 -3.92 7.34
N ASN A 47 -0.08 -2.95 8.08
CA ASN A 47 -0.49 -2.69 9.47
C ASN A 47 -1.94 -2.20 9.55
N ILE A 48 -2.30 -1.27 8.66
CA ILE A 48 -3.64 -0.70 8.61
C ILE A 48 -4.66 -1.80 8.26
N ILE A 49 -4.47 -2.52 7.15
CA ILE A 49 -5.34 -3.63 6.72
C ILE A 49 -5.51 -4.65 7.86
N THR A 50 -4.41 -5.03 8.51
CA THR A 50 -4.43 -5.94 9.66
C THR A 50 -5.29 -5.41 10.80
N SER A 51 -5.09 -4.14 11.19
CA SER A 51 -5.84 -3.52 12.28
C SER A 51 -7.33 -3.42 11.98
N VAL A 52 -7.71 -3.17 10.74
CA VAL A 52 -9.11 -3.06 10.31
C VAL A 52 -9.78 -4.42 10.33
N ILE A 53 -9.10 -5.42 9.80
CA ILE A 53 -9.61 -6.77 9.76
C ILE A 53 -9.78 -7.33 11.18
N LEU A 54 -8.83 -7.07 12.09
CA LEU A 54 -8.94 -7.44 13.50
C LEU A 54 -10.10 -6.70 14.18
N GLN A 55 -10.26 -5.39 13.96
CA GLN A 55 -11.40 -4.63 14.47
C GLN A 55 -12.74 -5.18 13.95
N CYS A 56 -12.84 -5.52 12.67
CA CYS A 56 -14.05 -6.15 12.12
C CYS A 56 -14.37 -7.48 12.80
N LYS A 57 -13.34 -8.30 13.09
CA LYS A 57 -13.50 -9.58 13.80
C LYS A 57 -13.94 -9.41 15.25
N GLU A 58 -13.41 -8.40 15.95
CA GLU A 58 -13.72 -8.15 17.37
C GLU A 58 -15.04 -7.39 17.59
N TYR A 59 -15.44 -6.50 16.66
CA TYR A 59 -16.56 -5.57 16.87
C TYR A 59 -17.87 -5.92 16.15
N SER A 60 -17.91 -6.91 15.24
CA SER A 60 -19.11 -7.61 14.69
C SER A 60 -20.49 -6.91 14.75
N ASN A 61 -20.63 -5.60 14.44
CA ASN A 61 -21.95 -4.97 14.28
C ASN A 61 -21.97 -3.58 13.60
N VAL A 62 -20.85 -2.96 13.25
CA VAL A 62 -20.87 -1.65 12.56
C VAL A 62 -19.80 -1.59 11.47
N PHE A 63 -20.20 -1.80 10.22
CA PHE A 63 -19.35 -1.66 9.03
C PHE A 63 -19.38 -0.23 8.49
N PRO A 64 -18.28 0.26 7.89
CA PRO A 64 -18.22 1.57 7.26
C PRO A 64 -19.06 1.68 5.97
N ILE A 65 -19.38 2.92 5.61
CA ILE A 65 -20.32 3.35 4.57
C ILE A 65 -19.68 3.24 3.18
N GLN A 66 -20.45 2.97 2.12
CA GLN A 66 -19.93 2.85 0.75
C GLN A 66 -19.54 4.21 0.13
N ASN A 67 -18.75 4.18 -0.95
CA ASN A 67 -18.21 5.36 -1.64
C ASN A 67 -19.27 6.37 -2.15
N ASN A 68 -20.49 5.91 -2.39
CA ASN A 68 -21.63 6.74 -2.82
C ASN A 68 -22.47 7.30 -1.64
N GLY A 69 -22.07 7.07 -0.39
CA GLY A 69 -22.82 7.47 0.80
C GLY A 69 -23.99 6.56 1.16
N SER A 70 -24.23 5.46 0.42
CA SER A 70 -25.20 4.46 0.83
C SER A 70 -24.62 3.57 1.92
N LEU A 71 -25.45 3.21 2.89
CA LEU A 71 -25.14 2.13 3.82
C LEU A 71 -24.76 0.89 2.99
N ALA A 72 -23.73 0.15 3.43
CA ALA A 72 -23.43 -1.15 2.84
C ALA A 72 -24.72 -1.98 2.84
N SER A 73 -25.02 -2.68 1.74
CA SER A 73 -26.32 -3.34 1.62
C SER A 73 -26.51 -4.29 2.80
N ALA A 74 -27.72 -4.32 3.39
CA ALA A 74 -28.02 -5.23 4.50
C ALA A 74 -27.67 -6.68 4.16
N THR A 75 -27.75 -7.05 2.88
CA THR A 75 -27.31 -8.33 2.34
C THR A 75 -25.79 -8.48 2.47
N LEU A 76 -24.97 -7.54 1.97
CA LEU A 76 -23.51 -7.55 2.14
C LEU A 76 -23.10 -7.58 3.62
N LEU A 77 -23.79 -6.80 4.46
CA LEU A 77 -23.58 -6.75 5.91
C LEU A 77 -23.93 -8.06 6.61
N SER A 78 -24.93 -8.78 6.10
CA SER A 78 -25.37 -10.08 6.64
C SER A 78 -24.67 -11.30 6.02
N THR A 79 -24.03 -11.14 4.85
CA THR A 79 -23.33 -12.23 4.14
C THR A 79 -21.82 -12.14 4.25
N LEU A 80 -21.26 -10.99 4.62
CA LEU A 80 -19.89 -10.90 5.12
C LEU A 80 -19.87 -11.38 6.56
N GLU A 81 -20.11 -12.68 6.74
CA GLU A 81 -19.40 -13.37 7.81
C GLU A 81 -17.92 -13.14 7.50
N CYS A 82 -17.10 -12.64 8.44
CA CYS A 82 -15.64 -12.60 8.23
C CYS A 82 -15.05 -13.98 7.85
N ASN A 83 -15.88 -15.01 7.97
CA ASN A 83 -15.74 -16.38 7.50
C ASN A 83 -16.29 -16.59 6.08
N THR A 84 -15.65 -16.02 5.06
CA THR A 84 -15.98 -16.34 3.66
C THR A 84 -14.86 -17.12 2.97
N SER A 85 -15.19 -18.28 2.43
CA SER A 85 -14.32 -19.10 1.56
C SER A 85 -14.04 -18.46 0.19
N THR A 86 -14.70 -17.35 -0.15
CA THR A 86 -14.53 -16.59 -1.40
C THR A 86 -13.74 -15.29 -1.18
N PRO A 87 -12.67 -15.02 -1.96
CA PRO A 87 -11.92 -13.78 -1.85
C PRO A 87 -12.77 -12.54 -2.14
N TYR A 88 -12.80 -11.56 -1.24
CA TYR A 88 -13.54 -10.31 -1.43
C TYR A 88 -12.59 -9.11 -1.49
N LEU A 89 -12.98 -8.10 -2.28
CA LEU A 89 -12.24 -6.85 -2.43
C LEU A 89 -12.30 -6.06 -1.13
N LEU A 90 -11.13 -5.63 -0.63
CA LEU A 90 -11.03 -4.63 0.41
C LEU A 90 -11.18 -3.25 -0.25
N ASP A 91 -12.42 -2.87 -0.55
CA ASP A 91 -12.67 -1.60 -1.23
C ASP A 91 -12.57 -0.43 -0.25
N GLY A 92 -11.63 0.48 -0.55
CA GLY A 92 -11.26 1.67 0.22
C GLY A 92 -12.35 2.77 0.31
N GLY A 93 -13.64 2.42 0.37
CA GLY A 93 -14.77 3.36 0.32
C GLY A 93 -14.96 4.23 1.59
N LYS A 94 -15.39 5.50 1.43
CA LYS A 94 -15.41 6.56 2.46
C LYS A 94 -15.88 6.14 3.86
N GLY A 95 -14.99 6.36 4.83
CA GLY A 95 -15.00 5.70 6.14
C GLY A 95 -13.99 4.56 6.20
N SER A 96 -13.40 4.18 5.05
CA SER A 96 -12.42 3.13 4.92
C SER A 96 -11.19 3.45 5.72
N PHE A 97 -11.00 2.64 6.72
CA PHE A 97 -9.70 2.48 7.30
C PHE A 97 -8.77 1.68 6.37
N ILE A 98 -9.22 1.13 5.23
CA ILE A 98 -8.35 0.38 4.32
C ILE A 98 -7.83 1.29 3.20
N PRO A 99 -6.50 1.44 3.05
CA PRO A 99 -5.93 2.28 2.01
C PRO A 99 -6.12 1.65 0.62
N PRO A 100 -6.23 2.47 -0.44
CA PRO A 100 -6.25 1.97 -1.81
C PRO A 100 -4.94 1.21 -2.12
N ALA A 101 -4.99 0.29 -3.09
CA ALA A 101 -3.79 -0.38 -3.55
C ALA A 101 -2.76 0.63 -4.06
N LEU A 102 -1.49 0.39 -3.73
CA LEU A 102 -0.38 1.17 -4.26
C LEU A 102 -0.30 1.00 -5.78
N GLU A 103 0.29 2.00 -6.45
CA GLU A 103 0.59 1.91 -7.87
C GLU A 103 1.43 0.66 -8.17
N ASN A 104 1.10 -0.04 -9.26
CA ASN A 104 1.68 -1.34 -9.66
C ASN A 104 1.30 -2.55 -8.79
N PHE A 105 0.47 -2.37 -7.76
CA PHE A 105 -0.16 -3.48 -7.04
C PHE A 105 -1.60 -3.68 -7.49
N THR A 106 -2.06 -4.93 -7.50
CA THR A 106 -3.48 -5.22 -7.64
C THR A 106 -4.24 -4.93 -6.35
N GLN A 107 -5.56 -4.78 -6.47
CA GLN A 107 -6.44 -4.53 -5.35
C GLN A 107 -6.26 -5.58 -4.23
N TYR A 108 -6.23 -5.10 -2.98
CA TYR A 108 -6.15 -5.98 -1.82
C TYR A 108 -7.41 -6.83 -1.70
N ARG A 109 -7.21 -8.14 -1.51
CA ARG A 109 -8.30 -9.12 -1.38
C ARG A 109 -8.13 -9.91 -0.10
N ALA A 110 -9.13 -9.94 0.77
CA ALA A 110 -9.10 -10.84 1.93
C ALA A 110 -9.61 -12.23 1.52
N THR A 111 -8.97 -13.27 2.03
CA THR A 111 -9.28 -14.68 1.75
C THR A 111 -9.21 -15.49 3.04
N GLN A 112 -10.20 -16.36 3.27
CA GLN A 112 -10.12 -17.38 4.31
C GLN A 112 -10.10 -18.77 3.70
N ASN A 113 -9.14 -19.60 4.10
CA ASN A 113 -9.03 -20.99 3.71
C ASN A 113 -8.88 -21.87 4.96
N GLY A 114 -9.98 -22.51 5.40
CA GLY A 114 -9.99 -23.26 6.66
C GLY A 114 -9.75 -22.35 7.87
N SER A 115 -8.68 -22.62 8.62
CA SER A 115 -8.23 -21.81 9.76
C SER A 115 -7.32 -20.64 9.36
N GLU A 116 -6.83 -20.63 8.12
CA GLU A 116 -5.94 -19.60 7.61
C GLU A 116 -6.76 -18.40 7.14
N PHE A 117 -6.36 -17.22 7.58
CA PHE A 117 -6.97 -15.96 7.15
C PHE A 117 -5.87 -14.99 6.76
N TYR A 118 -5.92 -14.50 5.52
CA TYR A 118 -4.89 -13.66 4.94
C TYR A 118 -5.50 -12.66 3.97
N PHE A 119 -4.75 -11.61 3.64
CA PHE A 119 -5.06 -10.82 2.46
C PHE A 119 -3.98 -11.03 1.39
N THR A 120 -4.36 -10.84 0.14
CA THR A 120 -3.54 -11.07 -1.03
C THR A 120 -3.49 -9.84 -1.94
N THR A 121 -2.36 -9.67 -2.60
CA THR A 121 -2.12 -8.70 -3.67
C THR A 121 -1.05 -9.24 -4.61
N THR A 122 -0.97 -8.69 -5.80
CA THR A 122 -0.04 -9.12 -6.83
C THR A 122 0.65 -7.93 -7.50
N THR A 123 1.84 -8.17 -8.02
CA THR A 123 2.61 -7.22 -8.84
C THR A 123 3.34 -7.97 -9.96
N ALA A 124 3.80 -7.26 -10.98
CA ALA A 124 4.64 -7.84 -12.02
C ALA A 124 6.03 -8.21 -11.47
N ILE A 125 6.58 -9.36 -11.88
CA ILE A 125 7.94 -9.76 -11.51
C ILE A 125 8.99 -8.81 -12.09
N ASN A 126 10.16 -8.73 -11.45
CA ASN A 126 11.27 -7.82 -11.84
C ASN A 126 10.88 -6.33 -11.87
N SER A 127 9.79 -5.95 -11.21
CA SER A 127 9.44 -4.55 -10.98
C SER A 127 10.05 -4.06 -9.66
N THR A 128 10.18 -2.74 -9.50
CA THR A 128 10.57 -2.15 -8.20
C THR A 128 9.62 -2.60 -7.07
N SER A 129 8.35 -2.89 -7.38
CA SER A 129 7.38 -3.40 -6.42
C SER A 129 7.66 -4.86 -6.02
N ASP A 130 8.11 -5.71 -6.94
CA ASP A 130 8.55 -7.09 -6.66
C ASP A 130 9.81 -7.10 -5.79
N GLU A 131 10.78 -6.24 -6.08
CA GLU A 131 11.97 -6.09 -5.21
C GLU A 131 11.61 -5.67 -3.78
N VAL A 132 10.59 -4.81 -3.62
CA VAL A 132 10.08 -4.44 -2.29
C VAL A 132 9.48 -5.66 -1.59
N LEU A 133 8.72 -6.50 -2.29
CA LEU A 133 8.15 -7.72 -1.71
C LEU A 133 9.25 -8.69 -1.27
N ILE A 134 10.27 -8.88 -2.11
CA ILE A 134 11.44 -9.72 -1.78
C ILE A 134 12.15 -9.19 -0.53
N ASP A 135 12.40 -7.88 -0.46
CA ASP A 135 13.02 -7.25 0.72
C ASP A 135 12.17 -7.47 1.99
N LEU A 136 10.84 -7.35 1.89
CA LEU A 136 9.92 -7.50 3.02
C LEU A 136 9.80 -8.94 3.53
N ASN A 137 10.07 -9.94 2.68
CA ASN A 137 10.12 -11.34 3.08
C ASN A 137 11.14 -11.60 4.20
N THR A 138 12.20 -10.78 4.29
CA THR A 138 13.18 -10.86 5.38
C THR A 138 12.73 -10.16 6.68
N THR A 139 11.69 -9.33 6.60
CA THR A 139 11.20 -8.51 7.72
C THR A 139 10.12 -9.24 8.53
N TYR A 140 9.30 -10.07 7.88
CA TYR A 140 8.19 -10.78 8.51
C TYR A 140 8.50 -12.28 8.65
N SER A 141 7.79 -12.95 9.56
CA SER A 141 7.94 -14.41 9.72
C SER A 141 7.28 -15.18 8.57
N GLN A 142 7.76 -16.40 8.29
CA GLN A 142 7.15 -17.30 7.29
C GLN A 142 5.70 -17.70 7.61
N ASN A 143 5.26 -17.54 8.86
CA ASN A 143 3.87 -17.78 9.26
C ASN A 143 2.96 -16.59 8.96
N GLN A 144 3.53 -15.41 8.67
CA GLN A 144 2.82 -14.16 8.46
C GLN A 144 2.95 -13.65 7.02
N TYR A 145 4.02 -13.98 6.33
CA TYR A 145 4.34 -13.46 5.01
C TYR A 145 4.76 -14.60 4.09
N GLU A 146 4.04 -14.77 2.98
CA GLU A 146 4.36 -15.74 1.95
C GLU A 146 4.37 -15.03 0.59
N LEU A 147 5.52 -15.08 -0.07
CA LEU A 147 5.71 -14.56 -1.41
C LEU A 147 5.96 -15.74 -2.34
N THR A 148 5.14 -15.84 -3.38
CA THR A 148 5.28 -16.85 -4.43
C THR A 148 5.35 -16.17 -5.79
N HIS A 149 6.02 -16.81 -6.75
CA HIS A 149 6.22 -16.28 -8.08
C HIS A 149 5.70 -17.27 -9.12
N ASP A 150 5.00 -16.75 -10.12
CA ASP A 150 4.71 -17.46 -11.37
C ASP A 150 5.46 -16.78 -12.53
N ALA A 151 5.23 -17.22 -13.78
CA ALA A 151 5.97 -16.80 -14.98
C ALA A 151 6.02 -15.28 -15.23
N SER A 152 5.07 -14.51 -14.69
CA SER A 152 5.04 -13.04 -14.86
C SER A 152 4.54 -12.26 -13.65
N THR A 153 4.05 -12.94 -12.61
CA THR A 153 3.37 -12.30 -11.48
C THR A 153 3.93 -12.80 -10.15
N ALA A 154 4.22 -11.86 -9.26
CA ALA A 154 4.51 -12.12 -7.86
C ALA A 154 3.20 -12.03 -7.06
N TYR A 155 2.95 -13.04 -6.23
CA TYR A 155 1.77 -13.17 -5.38
C TYR A 155 2.20 -13.08 -3.93
N LEU A 156 1.68 -12.08 -3.23
CA LEU A 156 1.85 -11.94 -1.80
C LEU A 156 0.59 -12.43 -1.09
N ASN A 157 0.77 -13.32 -0.12
CA ASN A 157 -0.21 -13.63 0.90
C ASN A 157 0.34 -13.18 2.26
N PHE A 158 -0.42 -12.32 2.94
CA PHE A 158 -0.10 -11.87 4.29
C PHE A 158 -1.11 -12.40 5.30
N TYR A 159 -0.66 -13.33 6.13
CA TYR A 159 -1.48 -14.07 7.07
C TYR A 159 -1.70 -13.29 8.37
N LEU A 160 -2.97 -13.23 8.76
CA LEU A 160 -3.46 -12.68 10.03
C LEU A 160 -3.67 -13.79 11.07
N SER A 161 -3.93 -15.01 10.59
CA SER A 161 -4.12 -16.22 11.37
C SER A 161 -3.67 -17.41 10.53
N ARG A 162 -2.88 -18.31 11.11
CA ARG A 162 -2.39 -19.55 10.50
C ARG A 162 -2.33 -20.65 11.55
#